data_AF-A0A1X0SUX9-F1
#
_entry.id   AF-A0A1X0SUX9-F1
#
_cell.length_a   1.000
_cell.length_b   1.000
_cell.length_c   1.000
_cell.angle_alpha   90.00
_cell.angle_beta   90.00
_cell.angle_gamma   90.00
#
_symmetry.space_group_name_H-M   'P 1'
#
loop_
_entity.id
_entity.type
_entity.pdbx_description
1 polymer ?
#
loop_
_entity_poly.entity_id
_entity_poly.type
_entity_poly.pdbx_seq_one_letter_code
_entity_poly.pdbx_strand_id
1 'polypeptide(L)'
;MSAVTLPTSPRWTARYVGLRFRPHGRDRNGVDCWGLHRLVLADECSIAVPSYADAYVSHAEAAEIAAVLDSQRAAEPWLPVEPGRERMFDMAVFLDGTIAGHVATVVVPGEMLHVSAHHPARVEPYNTGEWQPRFLGFHRHRLLAALGGSR
;
A
#
# COMPACT_ATOMS: atom_id res chain seq x y z
N MET A 1 -12.65 20.53 14.04
CA MET A 1 -11.90 19.37 13.52
C MET A 1 -12.90 18.24 13.35
N SER A 2 -13.29 17.92 12.12
CA SER A 2 -14.23 16.82 11.86
C SER A 2 -13.52 15.48 12.04
N ALA A 3 -14.15 14.53 12.72
CA ALA A 3 -13.63 13.17 12.84
C ALA A 3 -13.63 12.50 11.45
N VAL A 4 -12.48 11.97 11.03
CA VAL A 4 -12.38 11.15 9.82
C VAL A 4 -13.08 9.82 10.10
N THR A 5 -14.15 9.52 9.37
CA THR A 5 -14.81 8.21 9.42
C THR A 5 -14.22 7.30 8.36
N LEU A 6 -13.51 6.25 8.78
CA LEU A 6 -13.01 5.23 7.86
C LEU A 6 -14.17 4.35 7.36
N PRO A 7 -14.17 3.93 6.09
CA PRO A 7 -15.16 2.98 5.60
C PRO A 7 -14.99 1.64 6.32
N THR A 8 -16.10 0.93 6.48
CA THR A 8 -16.17 -0.39 7.14
C THR A 8 -16.42 -1.54 6.16
N SER A 9 -16.52 -1.23 4.86
CA SER A 9 -16.86 -2.17 3.79
C SER A 9 -15.91 -1.99 2.60
N PRO A 10 -15.56 -3.07 1.86
CA PRO A 10 -14.61 -3.01 0.74
C PRO A 10 -15.12 -2.28 -0.51
N ARG A 11 -16.34 -1.71 -0.49
CA ARG A 11 -16.96 -1.01 -1.64
C ARG A 11 -16.13 0.15 -2.19
N TRP A 12 -15.27 0.77 -1.37
CA TRP A 12 -14.38 1.85 -1.79
C TRP A 12 -13.42 1.41 -2.92
N THR A 13 -13.07 0.12 -2.97
CA THR A 13 -12.14 -0.43 -3.99
C THR A 13 -12.60 -0.19 -5.42
N ALA A 14 -13.91 -0.15 -5.67
CA ALA A 14 -14.50 0.08 -6.98
C ALA A 14 -14.07 1.42 -7.62
N ARG A 15 -13.66 2.40 -6.81
CA ARG A 15 -13.16 3.70 -7.28
C ARG A 15 -11.75 3.64 -7.88
N TYR A 16 -11.04 2.54 -7.67
CA TYR A 16 -9.63 2.35 -8.03
C TYR A 16 -9.43 1.19 -8.99
N VAL A 17 -10.27 0.17 -8.94
CA VAL A 17 -10.20 -0.96 -9.89
C VAL A 17 -10.26 -0.44 -11.33
N GLY A 18 -9.32 -0.90 -12.15
CA GLY A 18 -9.16 -0.47 -13.55
C GLY A 18 -8.21 0.70 -13.77
N LEU A 19 -7.72 1.37 -12.71
CA LEU A 19 -6.66 2.38 -12.86
C LEU A 19 -5.42 1.77 -13.53
N ARG A 20 -4.93 2.43 -14.59
CA ARG A 20 -3.81 1.93 -15.38
C ARG A 20 -2.49 2.10 -14.63
N PHE A 21 -1.59 1.13 -14.81
CA PHE A 21 -0.23 1.28 -14.35
C PHE A 21 0.48 2.41 -15.09
N ARG A 22 1.17 3.26 -14.34
CA ARG A 22 2.10 4.27 -14.85
C ARG A 22 3.26 4.41 -13.86
N PRO A 23 4.52 4.21 -14.30
CA PRO A 23 5.68 4.47 -13.45
C PRO A 23 5.60 5.89 -12.86
N HIS A 24 5.86 6.03 -11.56
CA HIS A 24 5.75 7.29 -10.82
C HIS A 24 4.36 7.93 -10.86
N GLY A 25 3.33 7.18 -11.24
CA GLY A 25 1.96 7.67 -11.27
C GLY A 25 1.44 7.95 -9.85
N ARG A 26 0.80 9.09 -9.64
CA ARG A 26 0.32 9.54 -8.31
C ARG A 26 -1.13 10.02 -8.32
N ASP A 27 -1.85 9.79 -9.41
CA ASP A 27 -3.21 10.29 -9.62
C ASP A 27 -4.07 9.31 -10.44
N ARG A 28 -5.32 9.71 -10.69
CA ARG A 28 -6.31 8.86 -11.39
C ARG A 28 -6.02 8.67 -12.89
N ASN A 29 -5.07 9.39 -13.48
CA ASN A 29 -4.65 9.17 -14.86
C ASN A 29 -3.62 8.04 -14.99
N GLY A 30 -3.05 7.58 -13.87
CA GLY A 30 -2.19 6.41 -13.80
C GLY A 30 -1.43 6.36 -12.48
N VAL A 31 -1.19 5.14 -12.00
CA VAL A 31 -0.57 4.87 -10.69
C VAL A 31 0.49 3.78 -10.81
N ASP A 32 1.54 3.84 -9.99
CA ASP A 32 2.32 2.65 -9.64
C ASP A 32 1.79 2.06 -8.31
N CYS A 33 2.42 0.99 -7.82
CA CYS A 33 1.99 0.31 -6.59
C CYS A 33 1.97 1.26 -5.38
N TRP A 34 3.00 2.10 -5.22
CA TRP A 34 3.08 3.11 -4.17
C TRP A 34 2.06 4.23 -4.35
N GLY A 35 1.95 4.75 -5.58
CA GLY A 35 1.03 5.80 -5.95
C GLY A 35 -0.42 5.41 -5.71
N LEU A 36 -0.78 4.14 -5.96
CA LEU A 36 -2.09 3.60 -5.64
C LEU A 36 -2.33 3.57 -4.12
N HIS A 37 -1.39 3.03 -3.35
CA HIS A 37 -1.52 3.01 -1.89
C HIS A 37 -1.65 4.42 -1.30
N ARG A 38 -0.81 5.35 -1.76
CA ARG A 38 -0.87 6.77 -1.39
C ARG A 38 -2.22 7.40 -1.74
N LEU A 39 -2.73 7.15 -2.95
CA LEU A 39 -4.01 7.68 -3.40
C LEU A 39 -5.15 7.17 -2.52
N VAL A 40 -5.15 5.87 -2.17
CA VAL A 40 -6.16 5.28 -1.27
C VAL A 40 -6.11 5.91 0.12
N LEU A 41 -4.93 6.09 0.72
CA LEU A 41 -4.81 6.73 2.03
C LEU A 41 -5.28 8.19 2.00
N ALA A 42 -4.99 8.93 0.93
CA ALA A 42 -5.44 10.30 0.78
C ALA A 42 -6.96 10.37 0.65
N ASP A 43 -7.54 9.59 -0.25
CA ASP A 43 -8.96 9.65 -0.62
C ASP A 43 -9.88 9.03 0.45
N GLU A 44 -9.50 7.90 1.06
CA GLU A 44 -10.36 7.15 2.00
C GLU A 44 -10.03 7.41 3.47
N CYS A 45 -8.79 7.77 3.78
CA CYS A 45 -8.33 7.96 5.16
C CYS A 45 -7.98 9.40 5.50
N SER A 46 -8.02 10.32 4.54
CA SER A 46 -7.52 11.70 4.71
C SER A 46 -6.06 11.76 5.22
N ILE A 47 -5.25 10.76 4.87
CA ILE A 47 -3.85 10.64 5.27
C ILE A 47 -2.97 10.93 4.06
N ALA A 48 -2.25 12.04 4.11
CA ALA A 48 -1.25 12.37 3.10
C ALA A 48 0.10 11.74 3.47
N VAL A 49 0.66 10.93 2.58
CA VAL A 49 2.03 10.40 2.69
C VAL A 49 2.92 10.95 1.56
N PRO A 50 4.25 11.03 1.76
CA PRO A 50 5.15 11.53 0.73
C PRO A 50 5.09 10.73 -0.57
N SER A 51 5.36 11.39 -1.70
CA SER A 51 5.32 10.76 -3.02
C SER A 51 6.50 9.80 -3.27
N TYR A 52 7.67 10.12 -2.70
CA TYR A 52 8.96 9.47 -2.95
C TYR A 52 9.36 9.32 -4.43
N ALA A 53 8.63 9.99 -5.36
CA ALA A 53 8.87 9.88 -6.80
C ALA A 53 10.19 10.51 -7.25
N ASP A 54 10.73 11.48 -6.50
CA ASP A 54 11.98 12.15 -6.83
C ASP A 54 13.23 11.35 -6.39
N ALA A 55 13.05 10.29 -5.60
CA ALA A 55 14.10 9.33 -5.20
C ALA A 55 14.12 8.10 -6.14
N TYR A 56 13.69 8.27 -7.40
CA TYR A 56 13.28 7.19 -8.32
C TYR A 56 13.86 7.39 -9.75
N VAL A 57 14.99 8.10 -9.90
CA VAL A 57 15.63 8.45 -11.17
C VAL A 57 16.54 7.35 -11.81
N SER A 58 16.87 6.22 -11.17
CA SER A 58 17.79 5.20 -11.73
C SER A 58 17.45 3.74 -11.40
N HIS A 59 17.82 2.82 -12.30
CA HIS A 59 17.57 1.37 -12.17
C HIS A 59 18.25 0.71 -10.95
N ALA A 60 19.16 1.43 -10.27
CA ALA A 60 19.75 1.03 -8.99
C ALA A 60 18.79 1.25 -7.80
N GLU A 61 17.67 1.96 -7.99
CA GLU A 61 16.79 2.43 -6.93
C GLU A 61 15.58 1.55 -6.68
N ALA A 62 15.41 0.45 -7.42
CA ALA A 62 14.51 -0.60 -6.94
C ALA A 62 15.04 -1.19 -5.61
N ALA A 63 16.38 -1.21 -5.42
CA ALA A 63 17.00 -1.45 -4.12
C ALA A 63 16.79 -0.30 -3.12
N GLU A 64 16.56 0.93 -3.58
CA GLU A 64 16.13 2.05 -2.72
C GLU A 64 14.65 1.95 -2.35
N ILE A 65 13.76 1.37 -3.16
CA ILE A 65 12.40 1.01 -2.68
C ILE A 65 12.54 0.01 -1.55
N ALA A 66 13.42 -0.99 -1.69
CA ALA A 66 13.70 -1.92 -0.62
C ALA A 66 14.37 -1.26 0.58
N ALA A 67 15.28 -0.30 0.39
CA ALA A 67 15.96 0.45 1.45
C ALA A 67 15.07 1.54 2.08
N VAL A 68 14.10 2.09 1.37
CA VAL A 68 13.06 3.00 1.86
C VAL A 68 12.01 2.19 2.57
N LEU A 69 11.58 1.04 2.05
CA LEU A 69 10.71 0.11 2.76
C LEU A 69 11.43 -0.52 3.96
N ASP A 70 12.75 -0.72 3.95
CA ASP A 70 13.56 -1.18 5.09
C ASP A 70 13.85 -0.07 6.10
N SER A 71 14.19 1.13 5.66
CA SER A 71 14.42 2.27 6.56
C SER A 71 13.10 2.78 7.15
N GLN A 72 11.99 2.69 6.40
CA GLN A 72 10.65 3.03 6.86
C GLN A 72 9.95 1.86 7.59
N ARG A 73 10.42 0.61 7.44
CA ARG A 73 10.02 -0.53 8.30
C ARG A 73 10.25 -0.23 9.79
N ALA A 74 11.22 0.63 10.09
CA ALA A 74 11.64 1.01 11.44
C ALA A 74 11.50 2.51 11.74
N ALA A 75 10.95 3.32 10.83
CA ALA A 75 10.82 4.77 11.02
C ALA A 75 9.35 5.22 11.09
N GLU A 76 9.09 6.21 11.96
CA GLU A 76 7.85 6.99 11.92
C GLU A 76 7.61 7.48 10.49
N PRO A 77 6.40 7.27 9.91
CA PRO A 77 5.14 6.99 10.59
C PRO A 77 4.61 5.55 10.49
N TRP A 78 5.41 4.56 10.10
CA TRP A 78 4.92 3.20 9.83
C TRP A 78 5.21 2.24 10.97
N LEU A 79 4.18 1.54 11.44
CA LEU A 79 4.25 0.57 12.52
C LEU A 79 4.14 -0.84 11.95
N PRO A 80 5.03 -1.79 12.30
CA PRO A 80 4.89 -3.17 11.87
C PRO A 80 3.58 -3.77 12.40
N VAL A 81 2.97 -4.65 11.62
CA VAL A 81 1.75 -5.37 12.00
C VAL A 81 2.00 -6.87 11.89
N GLU A 82 1.74 -7.57 12.98
CA GLU A 82 1.81 -9.04 13.03
C GLU A 82 0.80 -9.67 12.06
N PRO A 83 1.16 -10.72 11.31
CA PRO A 83 0.22 -11.48 10.50
C PRO A 83 -1.01 -11.93 11.31
N GLY A 84 -2.21 -11.75 10.76
CA GLY A 84 -3.49 -11.99 11.42
C GLY A 84 -4.00 -10.79 12.23
N ARG A 85 -3.24 -9.70 12.33
CA ARG A 85 -3.64 -8.42 12.96
C ARG A 85 -3.80 -7.29 11.94
N GLU A 86 -3.61 -7.59 10.66
CA GLU A 86 -3.84 -6.65 9.58
C GLU A 86 -5.32 -6.25 9.50
N ARG A 87 -5.55 -5.05 8.99
CA ARG A 87 -6.89 -4.51 8.76
C ARG A 87 -6.90 -3.71 7.46
N MET A 88 -8.10 -3.32 7.06
CA MET A 88 -8.31 -2.40 5.94
C MET A 88 -7.36 -1.19 6.03
N PHE A 89 -6.73 -0.87 4.90
CA PHE A 89 -5.75 0.21 4.71
C PHE A 89 -4.33 -0.05 5.22
N ASP A 90 -4.06 -1.18 5.86
CA ASP A 90 -2.68 -1.56 6.11
C ASP A 90 -1.95 -1.81 4.78
N MET A 91 -0.66 -1.53 4.78
CA MET A 91 0.22 -1.79 3.65
C MET A 91 0.74 -3.21 3.74
N ALA A 92 0.57 -4.00 2.68
CA ALA A 92 1.24 -5.28 2.49
C ALA A 92 2.46 -5.07 1.58
N VAL A 93 3.62 -5.60 1.99
CA VAL A 93 4.88 -5.47 1.25
C VAL A 93 5.30 -6.82 0.68
N PHE A 94 5.76 -6.81 -0.58
CA PHE A 94 6.13 -8.01 -1.31
C PHE A 94 7.47 -7.87 -2.02
N LEU A 95 8.11 -9.00 -2.26
CA LEU A 95 9.22 -9.13 -3.18
C LEU A 95 8.76 -8.89 -4.62
N ASP A 96 9.57 -8.12 -5.36
CA ASP A 96 9.57 -8.07 -6.82
C ASP A 96 10.98 -8.44 -7.30
N GLY A 97 11.13 -9.62 -7.89
CA GLY A 97 12.43 -10.25 -8.06
C GLY A 97 13.08 -10.59 -6.71
N THR A 98 14.27 -10.03 -6.45
CA THR A 98 15.06 -10.29 -5.22
C THR A 98 14.96 -9.20 -4.16
N ILE A 99 14.18 -8.15 -4.42
CA ILE A 99 14.10 -6.94 -3.59
C ILE A 99 12.67 -6.69 -3.14
N ALA A 100 12.48 -6.02 -2.02
CA ALA A 100 11.17 -5.49 -1.64
C ALA A 100 10.79 -4.34 -2.60
N GLY A 101 10.05 -4.66 -3.65
CA GLY A 101 9.76 -3.73 -4.74
C GLY A 101 8.27 -3.48 -4.98
N HIS A 102 7.38 -4.19 -4.28
CA HIS A 102 5.95 -4.09 -4.50
C HIS A 102 5.18 -3.87 -3.21
N VAL A 103 4.17 -3.01 -3.27
CA VAL A 103 3.26 -2.74 -2.16
C VAL A 103 1.80 -2.88 -2.60
N ALA A 104 0.94 -3.23 -1.65
CA ALA A 104 -0.49 -3.30 -1.85
C ALA A 104 -1.24 -2.76 -0.63
N THR A 105 -2.50 -2.38 -0.83
CA THR A 105 -3.37 -1.96 0.27
C THR A 105 -4.26 -3.12 0.67
N VAL A 106 -4.23 -3.51 1.95
CA VAL A 106 -5.15 -4.51 2.50
C VAL A 106 -6.58 -3.98 2.38
N VAL A 107 -7.43 -4.75 1.72
CA VAL A 107 -8.87 -4.45 1.59
C VAL A 107 -9.60 -5.03 2.79
N VAL A 108 -9.37 -6.32 3.03
CA VAL A 108 -9.75 -7.10 4.21
C VAL A 108 -8.67 -8.17 4.41
N PRO A 109 -8.56 -8.80 5.60
CA PRO A 109 -7.65 -9.91 5.78
C PRO A 109 -7.84 -10.98 4.69
N GLY A 110 -6.76 -11.27 3.97
CA GLY A 110 -6.68 -12.19 2.82
C GLY A 110 -6.73 -11.52 1.44
N GLU A 111 -7.26 -10.30 1.32
CA GLU A 111 -7.42 -9.59 0.04
C GLU A 111 -6.70 -8.24 0.01
N MET A 112 -6.10 -7.92 -1.14
CA MET A 112 -5.42 -6.65 -1.36
C MET A 112 -5.87 -5.97 -2.64
N LEU A 113 -5.80 -4.64 -2.65
CA LEU A 113 -5.86 -3.80 -3.84
C LEU A 113 -4.43 -3.42 -4.22
N HIS A 114 -4.05 -3.70 -5.46
CA HIS A 114 -2.72 -3.41 -6.00
C HIS A 114 -2.78 -3.16 -7.51
N VAL A 115 -1.68 -2.65 -8.08
CA VAL A 115 -1.47 -2.44 -9.51
C VAL A 115 -0.04 -2.84 -9.86
N SER A 116 0.20 -3.37 -11.05
CA SER A 116 1.55 -3.70 -11.52
C SER A 116 1.72 -3.38 -13.01
N ALA A 117 2.95 -3.48 -13.53
CA ALA A 117 3.22 -3.29 -14.95
C ALA A 117 2.45 -4.27 -15.87
N HIS A 118 1.98 -5.40 -15.32
CA HIS A 118 1.31 -6.44 -16.09
C HIS A 118 -0.22 -6.33 -16.09
N HIS A 119 -0.82 -5.55 -15.18
CA HIS A 119 -2.26 -5.43 -15.08
C HIS A 119 -2.71 -4.10 -14.44
N PRO A 120 -3.90 -3.59 -14.81
CA PRO A 120 -4.49 -2.46 -14.11
C PRO A 120 -4.81 -2.81 -12.65
N ALA A 121 -5.11 -1.79 -11.85
CA ALA A 121 -5.45 -1.96 -10.45
C ALA A 121 -6.61 -2.96 -10.27
N ARG A 122 -6.44 -3.93 -9.37
CA ARG A 122 -7.42 -4.99 -9.11
C ARG A 122 -7.37 -5.42 -7.66
N VAL A 123 -8.45 -6.08 -7.22
CA VAL A 123 -8.50 -6.76 -5.93
C VAL A 123 -8.19 -8.23 -6.14
N GLU A 124 -7.26 -8.78 -5.37
CA GLU A 124 -6.98 -10.22 -5.40
C GLU A 124 -6.43 -10.75 -4.06
N PRO A 125 -6.43 -12.09 -3.87
CA PRO A 125 -5.85 -12.69 -2.69
C PRO A 125 -4.35 -12.46 -2.62
N TYR A 126 -3.84 -12.15 -1.41
CA TYR A 126 -2.40 -12.10 -1.16
C TYR A 126 -1.87 -13.31 -0.39
N ASN A 127 -2.77 -14.07 0.23
CA ASN A 127 -2.44 -15.22 1.08
C ASN A 127 -2.45 -16.55 0.32
N THR A 128 -2.72 -16.52 -0.99
CA THR A 128 -2.66 -17.66 -1.90
C THR A 128 -2.01 -17.23 -3.22
N GLY A 129 -1.67 -18.20 -4.07
CA GLY A 129 -1.15 -17.92 -5.42
C GLY A 129 0.23 -17.26 -5.43
N GLU A 130 0.46 -16.36 -6.39
CA GLU A 130 1.78 -15.81 -6.68
C GLU A 130 2.34 -14.87 -5.60
N TRP A 131 1.46 -14.26 -4.80
CA TRP A 131 1.82 -13.25 -3.80
C TRP A 131 2.21 -13.84 -2.45
N GLN A 132 1.64 -14.99 -2.09
CA GLN A 132 1.94 -15.67 -0.83
C GLN A 132 3.45 -15.91 -0.63
N PRO A 133 4.21 -16.49 -1.59
CA PRO A 133 5.65 -16.71 -1.40
C PRO A 133 6.48 -15.42 -1.47
N ARG A 134 5.90 -14.30 -1.93
CA ARG A 134 6.58 -13.00 -2.05
C ARG A 134 6.35 -12.10 -0.84
N PHE A 135 5.43 -12.46 0.06
CA PHE A 135 5.03 -11.63 1.17
C PHE A 135 6.17 -11.40 2.18
N LEU A 136 6.38 -10.14 2.57
CA LEU A 136 7.44 -9.73 3.51
C LEU A 136 6.91 -9.20 4.83
N GLY A 137 5.68 -8.69 4.89
CA GLY A 137 5.11 -8.14 6.13
C GLY A 137 4.03 -7.08 5.89
N PHE A 138 3.38 -6.71 6.99
CA PHE A 138 2.38 -5.65 7.02
C PHE A 138 2.87 -4.42 7.78
N HIS A 139 2.43 -3.25 7.35
CA HIS A 139 2.70 -1.97 8.03
C HIS A 139 1.44 -1.13 8.14
N ARG A 140 1.25 -0.50 9.28
CA ARG A 140 0.13 0.42 9.54
C ARG A 140 0.67 1.82 9.74
N HIS A 141 0.09 2.78 9.02
CA HIS A 141 0.38 4.18 9.28
C HIS A 141 -0.08 4.56 10.71
N ARG A 142 0.74 5.27 11.48
CA ARG A 142 0.45 5.64 12.88
C ARG A 142 -0.90 6.35 13.07
N LEU A 143 -1.32 7.15 12.09
CA LEU A 143 -2.63 7.81 12.13
C LEU A 143 -3.79 6.81 12.04
N LEU A 144 -3.64 5.72 11.26
CA LEU A 144 -4.62 4.62 11.24
C LEU A 144 -4.64 3.88 12.58
N ALA A 145 -3.47 3.70 13.22
CA ALA A 145 -3.41 3.10 14.54
C ALA A 145 -4.15 3.95 15.60
N ALA A 146 -4.00 5.27 15.54
CA ALA A 146 -4.69 6.20 16.43
C ALA A 146 -6.22 6.20 16.24
N LEU A 147 -6.71 6.05 15.00
CA LEU A 147 -8.14 5.99 14.68
C LEU A 147 -8.84 4.72 15.22
N GLY A 148 -8.09 3.68 15.55
CA GLY A 148 -8.61 2.43 16.12
C GLY A 148 -8.47 2.30 17.63
N GLY A 149 -7.95 3.33 18.31
CA GLY A 149 -7.54 3.30 19.72
C GLY A 149 -8.61 3.64 20.76
N SER A 150 -9.86 3.90 20.35
CA SER A 150 -10.96 4.07 21.32
C SER A 150 -11.67 2.74 21.55
N ARG A 151 -11.18 1.96 22.51
CA ARG A 151 -11.98 1.05 23.32
C ARG A 151 -11.49 1.09 24.75
#